data_AF-A0A0F9SPS1-F1
#
_entry.id   AF-A0A0F9SPS1-F1
#
_cell.length_a   1.000
_cell.length_b   1.000
_cell.length_c   1.000
_cell.angle_alpha   90.00
_cell.angle_beta   90.00
_cell.angle_gamma   90.00
#
_symmetry.space_group_name_H-M   'P 1'
#
loop_
_entity.id
_entity.type
_entity.pdbx_description
1 polymer ?
#
loop_
_entity_poly.entity_id
_entity_poly.type
_entity_poly.pdbx_seq_one_letter_code
_entity_poly.pdbx_strand_id
1 'polypeptide(L)' 'MSSKKKLNKIIILDLESNIFEDSFNISSLIIPFSVLFNENESPPPDIYTGEELIPFWKRDMEFKEILLHEFLNIS' A
#
# COMPACT_ATOMS: atom_id res chain seq x y z
N MET A 1 -59.07 2.09 -9.30
CA MET A 1 -57.69 2.59 -9.04
C MET A 1 -56.87 1.43 -8.50
N SER A 2 -55.92 0.92 -9.28
CA SER A 2 -55.12 -0.26 -8.93
C SER A 2 -53.84 0.18 -8.21
N SER A 3 -53.79 -0.04 -6.90
CA SER A 3 -52.63 0.28 -6.06
C SER A 3 -51.57 -0.80 -6.26
N LYS A 4 -50.60 -0.55 -7.14
CA LYS A 4 -49.43 -1.43 -7.31
C LYS A 4 -48.60 -1.40 -6.01
N LYS A 5 -48.74 -2.43 -5.16
CA LYS A 5 -47.85 -2.64 -4.01
C LYS A 5 -46.44 -2.89 -4.54
N LYS A 6 -45.54 -1.94 -4.30
CA LYS A 6 -44.11 -2.06 -4.61
C LYS A 6 -43.52 -3.11 -3.66
N LEU A 7 -43.27 -4.30 -4.17
CA LEU A 7 -42.64 -5.39 -3.43
C LEU A 7 -41.16 -5.06 -3.27
N ASN A 8 -40.76 -4.60 -2.08
CA ASN A 8 -39.34 -4.48 -1.74
C ASN A 8 -38.78 -5.90 -1.57
N LYS A 9 -38.04 -6.35 -2.57
CA LYS A 9 -37.34 -7.63 -2.54
C LYS A 9 -36.22 -7.51 -1.50
N ILE A 10 -36.44 -8.06 -0.31
CA ILE A 10 -35.40 -8.21 0.71
C ILE A 10 -34.36 -9.15 0.10
N ILE A 11 -33.17 -8.63 -0.16
CA ILE A 11 -32.01 -9.44 -0.53
C ILE A 11 -31.55 -10.08 0.77
N ILE A 12 -31.95 -11.33 1.00
CA ILE A 12 -31.30 -12.16 2.00
C ILE A 12 -29.99 -12.58 1.35
N LEU A 13 -28.90 -11.91 1.75
CA LEU A 13 -27.56 -12.40 1.48
C LEU A 13 -27.41 -13.65 2.34
N ASP A 14 -27.52 -14.80 1.70
CA ASP A 14 -27.22 -16.09 2.29
C ASP A 14 -25.73 -16.06 2.68
N LEU A 15 -25.46 -15.78 3.97
CA LEU A 15 -24.12 -15.60 4.54
C LEU A 15 -23.39 -16.95 4.69
N GLU A 16 -23.96 -18.03 4.18
CA GLU A 16 -23.39 -19.37 4.20
C GLU A 16 -23.00 -19.83 2.79
N SER A 17 -22.48 -18.92 1.96
CA SER A 17 -21.58 -19.37 0.91
C SER A 17 -20.45 -20.13 1.61
N ASN A 18 -20.37 -21.44 1.39
CA ASN A 18 -19.18 -22.25 1.61
C ASN A 18 -18.01 -21.64 0.84
N ILE A 19 -17.47 -20.54 1.36
CA ILE A 19 -16.17 -20.04 1.00
C ILE A 19 -15.27 -21.15 1.49
N PHE A 20 -14.65 -21.87 0.55
CA PHE A 20 -13.46 -22.64 0.87
C PHE A 20 -12.49 -21.64 1.50
N GLU A 21 -12.47 -21.59 2.84
CA GLU A 21 -11.38 -21.02 3.61
C GLU A 21 -10.18 -21.97 3.46
N ASP A 22 -9.69 -22.14 2.22
CA ASP A 22 -8.23 -22.18 2.06
C ASP A 22 -7.80 -20.77 2.45
N SER A 23 -7.68 -20.60 3.76
CA SER A 23 -7.29 -19.37 4.43
C SER A 23 -5.93 -18.99 3.88
N PHE A 24 -5.97 -18.18 2.82
CA PHE A 24 -4.77 -17.66 2.20
C PHE A 24 -4.06 -16.85 3.27
N ASN A 25 -3.06 -17.48 3.89
CA ASN A 25 -2.38 -16.90 5.03
C ASN A 25 -1.46 -15.81 4.49
N ILE A 26 -1.96 -14.57 4.47
CA ILE A 26 -1.22 -13.39 4.00
C ILE A 26 0.12 -13.29 4.73
N SER A 27 0.19 -13.73 5.99
CA SER A 27 1.45 -13.74 6.75
C SER A 27 2.54 -14.62 6.12
N SER A 28 2.18 -15.63 5.32
CA SER A 28 3.16 -16.42 4.55
C SER A 28 3.78 -15.66 3.37
N LEU A 29 3.14 -14.58 2.90
CA LEU A 29 3.70 -13.69 1.89
C LEU A 29 4.56 -12.58 2.49
N ILE A 30 4.49 -12.36 3.81
CA ILE A 30 5.27 -11.34 4.49
C ILE A 30 6.66 -11.89 4.72
N ILE A 31 7.62 -11.44 3.92
CA ILE A 31 9.04 -11.74 4.14
C ILE A 31 9.51 -10.84 5.29
N PRO A 32 9.97 -11.39 6.42
CA PRO A 32 10.50 -10.59 7.52
C PRO A 32 11.72 -9.79 7.06
N PHE A 33 11.84 -8.53 7.50
CA PHE A 33 12.98 -7.68 7.15
C PHE A 33 14.33 -8.33 7.50
N SER A 34 14.40 -9.07 8.61
CA SER A 34 15.60 -9.81 9.02
C SER A 34 16.04 -10.89 8.03
N VAL A 35 15.13 -11.44 7.22
CA VAL A 35 15.45 -12.42 6.18
C VAL A 35 16.08 -11.76 4.96
N LEU A 36 15.71 -10.51 4.66
CA LEU A 36 16.28 -9.75 3.54
C LEU A 36 17.67 -9.19 3.84
N PHE A 37 18.04 -9.06 5.11
CA PHE A 37 19.30 -8.48 5.57
C PHE A 37 20.03 -9.45 6.51
N ASN A 38 20.23 -10.69 6.05
CA ASN A 38 20.96 -11.71 6.80
C ASN A 38 22.46 -11.38 6.76
N GLU A 39 23.14 -11.39 7.91
CA GLU A 39 24.57 -11.04 8.05
C GLU A 39 25.51 -11.96 7.25
N ASN A 40 25.01 -13.13 6.83
CA ASN A 40 25.74 -14.13 6.05
C ASN A 40 25.62 -13.93 4.53
N GLU A 41 24.74 -13.02 4.08
CA GLU A 41 24.57 -12.67 2.67
C GLU A 41 25.18 -11.28 2.42
N SER A 42 25.63 -11.01 1.19
CA SER A 42 26.11 -9.67 0.85
C SER A 42 24.95 -8.69 1.04
N PRO A 43 25.13 -7.59 1.79
CA PRO A 43 24.07 -6.61 1.97
C PRO A 43 23.56 -6.16 0.60
N PRO A 44 22.23 -5.99 0.44
CA PRO A 44 21.71 -5.47 -0.81
C PRO A 44 22.40 -4.14 -1.11
N PRO A 45 22.71 -3.87 -2.40
CA PRO A 45 23.43 -2.66 -2.77
C PRO A 45 22.66 -1.45 -2.25
N ASP A 46 23.37 -0.57 -1.57
CA ASP A 46 22.79 0.69 -1.12
C ASP A 46 22.28 1.44 -2.35
N ILE A 47 20.96 1.61 -2.42
CA ILE A 47 20.30 2.31 -3.52
C ILE A 47 20.50 3.83 -3.41
N TYR A 48 21.02 4.31 -2.28
CA TYR A 48 21.27 5.73 -2.05
C TYR A 48 22.61 5.95 -1.33
N THR A 49 23.66 6.21 -2.11
CA THR A 49 25.01 6.44 -1.61
C THR A 49 25.17 7.72 -0.77
N GLY A 50 24.13 8.57 -0.68
CA GLY A 50 24.22 9.91 -0.11
C GLY A 50 25.03 10.89 -0.97
N GLU A 51 25.60 10.45 -2.08
CA GLU A 51 26.33 11.28 -3.03
C GLU A 51 25.36 11.79 -4.11
N GLU A 52 24.75 12.95 -3.83
CA GLU A 52 23.91 13.61 -4.84
C GLU A 52 24.78 14.26 -5.93
N LEU A 53 24.47 13.98 -7.20
CA LEU A 53 25.10 14.69 -8.34
C LEU A 53 24.92 16.21 -8.26
N ILE A 54 23.75 16.64 -7.77
CA ILE A 54 23.40 18.03 -7.54
C ILE A 54 22.96 18.16 -6.09
N PRO A 55 23.75 18.85 -5.24
CA PRO A 55 23.37 19.10 -3.86
C PRO A 55 22.03 19.80 -3.77
N PHE A 56 21.20 19.43 -2.79
CA PHE A 56 19.87 20.00 -2.58
C PHE A 56 19.80 21.54 -2.71
N TRP A 57 20.74 22.29 -2.13
CA TRP A 57 20.72 23.76 -2.21
C TRP A 57 20.88 24.29 -3.65
N LYS A 58 21.55 23.54 -4.52
CA LYS A 58 21.75 23.86 -5.95
C LYS A 58 20.62 23.33 -6.85
N ARG A 59 19.67 22.57 -6.32
CA ARG A 59 18.51 22.13 -7.10
C ARG A 59 17.57 23.28 -7.42
N ASP A 60 16.83 23.09 -8.49
CA ASP A 60 15.80 23.99 -8.98
C ASP A 60 14.69 24.21 -7.96
N MET A 61 13.98 25.32 -8.11
CA MET A 61 12.91 25.70 -7.19
C MET A 61 11.71 24.76 -7.29
N GLU A 62 11.39 24.28 -8.48
CA GLU A 62 10.26 23.36 -8.71
C GLU A 62 10.47 22.05 -7.94
N PHE A 63 11.66 21.46 -8.01
CA PHE A 63 12.00 20.28 -7.21
C PHE A 63 11.82 20.53 -5.70
N LYS A 64 12.25 21.69 -5.20
CA LYS A 64 12.13 22.03 -3.76
C LYS A 64 10.67 22.20 -3.35
N GLU A 65 9.84 22.79 -4.20
CA GLU A 65 8.40 22.96 -3.96
C GLU A 65 7.68 21.62 -3.94
N ILE A 66 7.97 20.74 -4.91
CA ILE A 66 7.42 19.36 -4.94
C ILE A 66 7.74 18.64 -3.65
N LEU A 67 9.02 18.63 -3.25
CA LEU A 67 9.45 17.97 -2.02
C LEU A 67 8.70 18.54 -0.81
N LEU A 68 8.59 19.86 -0.70
CA LEU A 68 7.88 20.51 0.39
C LEU A 68 6.41 20.09 0.46
N HIS A 69 5.73 19.99 -0.68
CA HIS A 69 4.33 19.55 -0.76
C HIS A 69 4.14 18.09 -0.36
N GLU A 70 5.07 17.20 -0.71
CA GLU A 70 5.02 15.79 -0.31
C GLU A 70 5.04 15.61 1.22
N PHE A 71 5.80 16.44 1.93
CA PHE A 71 5.94 16.34 3.39
C PHE A 71 4.97 17.23 4.19
N LEU A 72 4.41 18.28 3.58
CA LEU A 72 3.46 19.19 4.25
C LEU A 72 1.99 18.77 4.15
N ASN A 73 1.62 17.86 3.24
CA ASN A 73 0.24 17.39 3.11
C ASN A 73 -0.17 16.34 4.16
N ILE A 74 0.55 16.27 5.29
CA ILE A 74 0.15 15.49 6.47
C ILE A 74 -0.71 16.41 7.33
N SER A 75 -2.00 16.54 7.00
CA SER A 75 -3.02 17.26 7.77
C SER A 75 -4.29 16.44 7.87
#